data_AF-A0A3B0ZFI8-F1
#
_entry.id   AF-A0A3B0ZFI8-F1
#
_cell.length_a   1.000
_cell.length_b   1.000
_cell.length_c   1.000
_cell.angle_alpha   90.00
_cell.angle_beta   90.00
_cell.angle_gamma   90.00
#
_symmetry.space_group_name_H-M   'P 1'
#
loop_
_entity.id
_entity.type
_entity.pdbx_description
1 polymer ?
#
loop_
_entity_poly.entity_id
_entity_poly.type
_entity_poly.pdbx_seq_one_letter_code
_entity_poly.pdbx_strand_id
1 'polypeptide(L)'
;MPTREGSLQAPIRHPIDWHNPKFYDQGLLLQELERVYDICHGCRRCFNLCNAFPTLFDAIDESATFELDGVDKRVYWDVVDHCYLCDMCYMTKCPYVPPHEWNVDFPHLMLRAKAVKHQQGKTRSRDKILS
;
A
#
# COMPACT_ATOMS: atom_id res chain seq x y z
N MET A 1 -19.56 -13.45 -16.57
CA MET A 1 -19.01 -12.27 -17.28
C MET A 1 -17.50 -12.33 -17.14
N PRO A 2 -16.70 -12.04 -18.17
CA PRO A 2 -15.25 -12.01 -17.98
C PRO A 2 -14.91 -10.95 -16.94
N THR A 3 -14.09 -11.30 -15.95
CA THR A 3 -13.57 -10.38 -14.94
C THR A 3 -12.81 -9.28 -15.68
N ARG A 4 -13.42 -8.10 -15.79
CA ARG A 4 -12.77 -6.94 -16.41
C ARG A 4 -11.70 -6.42 -15.45
N GLU A 5 -10.59 -5.96 -16.00
CA GLU A 5 -9.51 -5.35 -15.23
C GLU A 5 -10.03 -4.17 -14.40
N GLY A 6 -9.71 -4.14 -13.10
CA GLY A 6 -10.32 -3.20 -12.16
C GLY A 6 -10.13 -1.72 -12.51
N SER A 7 -8.94 -1.31 -12.95
CA SER A 7 -8.63 0.09 -13.34
C SER A 7 -9.26 0.57 -14.65
N LEU A 8 -10.06 -0.26 -15.33
CA LEU A 8 -10.75 0.12 -16.58
C LEU A 8 -12.19 0.60 -16.36
N GLN A 9 -12.68 0.57 -15.12
CA GLN A 9 -14.01 1.01 -14.75
C GLN A 9 -13.92 1.95 -13.54
N ALA A 10 -15.04 2.59 -13.19
CA ALA A 10 -15.12 3.33 -11.94
C ALA A 10 -14.89 2.33 -10.78
N PRO A 11 -13.83 2.49 -9.98
CA PRO A 11 -13.54 1.54 -8.91
C PRO A 11 -14.50 1.74 -7.74
N ILE A 12 -14.77 0.67 -7.00
CA ILE A 12 -15.62 0.74 -5.81
C ILE A 12 -14.74 1.09 -4.61
N ARG A 13 -15.01 2.23 -3.99
CA ARG A 13 -14.30 2.68 -2.79
C ARG A 13 -15.12 2.38 -1.54
N HIS A 14 -14.59 1.52 -0.68
CA HIS A 14 -15.22 1.18 0.59
C HIS A 14 -14.89 2.22 1.68
N PRO A 15 -15.85 2.60 2.54
CA PRO A 15 -15.58 3.47 3.68
C PRO A 15 -14.52 2.90 4.62
N ILE A 16 -13.67 3.77 5.16
CA ILE A 16 -12.64 3.38 6.13
C ILE A 16 -13.25 3.34 7.54
N ASP A 17 -13.14 2.19 8.20
CA ASP A 17 -13.62 1.99 9.58
C ASP A 17 -12.59 2.44 10.62
N TRP A 18 -12.24 3.72 10.61
CA TRP A 18 -11.15 4.28 11.44
C TRP A 18 -11.50 4.37 12.94
N HIS A 19 -12.77 4.24 13.31
CA HIS A 19 -13.19 4.21 14.71
C HIS A 19 -12.95 2.84 15.37
N ASN A 20 -12.79 1.79 14.57
CA ASN A 20 -12.57 0.45 15.06
C ASN A 20 -11.14 0.32 15.62
N PRO A 21 -10.94 -0.16 16.87
CA PRO A 21 -9.61 -0.33 17.44
C PRO A 21 -8.68 -1.20 16.58
N LYS A 22 -9.22 -2.17 15.83
CA LYS A 22 -8.45 -3.02 14.91
C LYS A 22 -7.83 -2.24 13.75
N PHE A 23 -8.38 -1.07 13.39
CA PHE A 23 -7.79 -0.19 12.39
C PHE A 23 -6.36 0.20 12.77
N TYR A 24 -6.10 0.40 14.06
CA TYR A 24 -4.80 0.82 14.57
C TYR A 24 -3.87 -0.32 15.00
N ASP A 25 -4.32 -1.57 14.89
CA ASP A 25 -3.51 -2.73 15.23
C ASP A 25 -2.35 -2.89 14.24
N GLN A 26 -1.12 -2.80 14.74
CA GLN A 26 0.08 -2.88 13.91
C GLN A 26 0.30 -4.28 13.30
N GLY A 27 -0.10 -5.35 13.99
CA GLY A 27 0.03 -6.72 13.48
C GLY A 27 -0.89 -6.94 12.28
N LEU A 28 -2.15 -6.55 12.40
CA LEU A 28 -3.13 -6.61 11.31
C LEU A 28 -2.77 -5.67 10.15
N LEU A 29 -2.15 -4.52 10.45
CA LEU A 29 -1.62 -3.65 9.40
C LEU A 29 -0.48 -4.32 8.64
N LEU A 30 0.51 -4.89 9.34
CA LEU A 30 1.66 -5.53 8.71
C LEU A 30 1.24 -6.73 7.85
N GLN A 31 0.30 -7.55 8.32
CA GLN A 31 -0.26 -8.65 7.52
C GLN A 31 -0.88 -8.17 6.20
N GLU A 32 -1.61 -7.05 6.24
CA GLU A 32 -2.23 -6.49 5.04
C GLU A 32 -1.20 -5.80 4.11
N LEU A 33 -0.17 -5.17 4.68
CA LEU A 33 0.98 -4.68 3.92
C LEU A 33 1.69 -5.82 3.19
N GLU A 34 1.98 -6.92 3.88
CA GLU A 34 2.59 -8.13 3.29
C GLU A 34 1.75 -8.62 2.11
N ARG A 35 0.44 -8.83 2.32
CA ARG A 35 -0.47 -9.29 1.26
C ARG A 35 -0.48 -8.38 0.03
N VAL A 36 -0.60 -7.07 0.24
CA VAL A 36 -0.69 -6.11 -0.88
C VAL A 36 0.66 -5.95 -1.57
N TYR A 37 1.77 -5.95 -0.84
CA TYR A 37 3.10 -5.83 -1.44
C TYR A 37 3.46 -7.06 -2.27
N ASP A 38 3.06 -8.25 -1.84
CA ASP A 38 3.23 -9.49 -2.59
C ASP A 38 2.46 -9.44 -3.92
N ILE A 39 1.19 -8.99 -3.88
CA ILE A 39 0.39 -8.76 -5.09
C ILE A 39 1.03 -7.69 -6.00
N CYS A 40 1.59 -6.63 -5.41
CA CYS A 40 2.27 -5.57 -6.17
C CYS A 40 3.53 -6.12 -6.86
N HIS A 41 4.31 -6.95 -6.18
CA HIS A 41 5.49 -7.61 -6.72
C HIS A 41 5.15 -8.52 -7.90
N GLY A 42 4.01 -9.21 -7.85
CA GLY A 42 3.56 -10.07 -8.95
C GLY A 42 3.20 -9.33 -10.26
N CYS A 43 2.76 -8.06 -10.20
CA CYS A 43 2.33 -7.33 -11.40
C CYS A 43 3.21 -6.12 -11.79
N ARG A 44 3.86 -5.45 -10.83
CA ARG A 44 4.77 -4.30 -10.96
C ARG A 44 4.32 -3.13 -11.85
N ARG A 45 3.02 -3.05 -12.21
CA ARG A 45 2.47 -2.04 -13.15
C ARG A 45 2.61 -0.59 -12.69
N CYS A 46 2.77 -0.37 -11.38
CA CYS A 46 2.74 0.95 -10.77
C CYS A 46 4.14 1.61 -10.66
N PHE A 47 5.22 0.96 -11.12
CA PHE A 47 6.61 1.36 -10.84
C PHE A 47 6.96 2.81 -11.19
N ASN A 48 6.32 3.39 -12.22
CA ASN A 48 6.59 4.76 -12.67
C ASN A 48 5.70 5.85 -12.03
N LEU A 49 4.80 5.52 -11.09
CA LEU A 49 3.83 6.49 -10.58
C LEU A 49 4.34 7.32 -9.40
N CYS A 50 5.09 6.72 -8.48
CA CYS A 50 5.69 7.38 -7.33
C CYS A 50 6.81 6.52 -6.76
N ASN A 51 7.62 7.08 -5.85
CA ASN A 51 8.77 6.39 -5.28
C ASN A 51 8.41 5.19 -4.38
N ALA A 52 7.15 5.03 -3.96
CA ALA A 52 6.76 3.89 -3.13
C ALA A 52 7.00 2.55 -3.85
N PHE A 53 6.72 2.48 -5.15
CA PHE A 53 6.82 1.24 -5.91
C PHE A 53 8.27 0.84 -6.24
N PRO A 54 9.13 1.74 -6.76
CA PRO A 54 10.57 1.44 -6.88
C PRO A 54 11.19 1.04 -5.54
N THR A 55 10.92 1.77 -4.44
CA THR A 55 11.43 1.40 -3.11
C THR A 55 11.05 -0.03 -2.71
N LEU A 56 9.81 -0.45 -3.01
CA LEU A 56 9.38 -1.82 -2.74
C LEU A 56 10.09 -2.83 -3.65
N PHE A 57 10.12 -2.58 -4.96
CA PHE A 57 10.61 -3.55 -5.94
C PHE A 57 12.11 -3.71 -5.87
N ASP A 58 12.86 -2.62 -5.73
CA ASP A 58 14.31 -2.65 -5.57
C ASP A 58 14.69 -3.44 -4.31
N ALA A 59 13.98 -3.23 -3.20
CA ALA A 59 14.22 -3.97 -1.96
C ALA A 59 13.96 -5.48 -2.09
N ILE A 60 12.98 -5.87 -2.89
CA ILE A 60 12.72 -7.29 -3.16
C ILE A 60 13.80 -7.86 -4.10
N ASP A 61 14.14 -7.14 -5.17
CA ASP A 61 15.13 -7.57 -6.16
C ASP A 61 16.54 -7.66 -5.57
N GLU A 62 16.85 -6.89 -4.53
CA GLU A 62 18.12 -6.96 -3.78
C GLU A 62 18.08 -7.97 -2.62
N SER A 63 16.93 -8.59 -2.34
CA SER A 63 16.79 -9.57 -1.26
C SER A 63 17.39 -10.93 -1.62
N ALA A 64 17.70 -11.75 -0.61
CA ALA A 64 18.31 -13.07 -0.83
C ALA A 64 17.39 -14.08 -1.54
N THR A 65 16.07 -13.93 -1.39
CA THR A 65 15.07 -14.83 -1.96
C THR A 65 14.47 -14.32 -3.27
N PHE A 66 14.70 -13.04 -3.62
CA PHE A 66 13.99 -12.32 -4.69
C PHE A 66 12.47 -12.24 -4.49
N GLU A 67 12.02 -12.51 -3.26
CA GLU A 67 10.61 -12.54 -2.88
C GLU A 67 10.39 -11.63 -1.66
N LEU A 68 9.14 -11.29 -1.36
CA LEU A 68 8.83 -10.36 -0.28
C LEU A 68 9.29 -10.83 1.11
N ASP A 69 9.40 -12.15 1.31
CA ASP A 69 9.84 -12.76 2.58
C ASP A 69 11.30 -12.45 2.94
N GLY A 70 12.14 -12.11 1.95
CA GLY A 70 13.52 -11.70 2.12
C GLY A 70 13.68 -10.22 2.49
N VAL A 71 12.61 -9.44 2.48
CA VAL A 71 12.65 -8.00 2.73
C VAL A 71 12.51 -7.68 4.22
N ASP A 72 13.40 -6.83 4.73
CA ASP A 72 13.28 -6.31 6.09
C ASP A 72 12.02 -5.44 6.23
N LYS A 73 11.18 -5.76 7.23
CA LYS A 73 9.92 -5.03 7.50
C LYS A 73 10.11 -3.55 7.79
N ARG A 74 11.33 -3.08 8.08
CA ARG A 74 11.65 -1.64 8.17
C ARG A 74 11.40 -0.92 6.84
N VAL A 75 11.73 -1.56 5.71
CA VAL A 75 11.55 -1.00 4.36
C VAL A 75 10.08 -0.71 4.07
N TYR A 76 9.16 -1.45 4.67
CA TYR A 76 7.71 -1.23 4.47
C TYR A 76 7.32 0.18 4.88
N TRP A 77 7.97 0.73 5.92
CA TRP A 77 7.72 2.11 6.36
C TRP A 77 8.29 3.16 5.41
N ASP A 78 9.35 2.83 4.66
CA ASP A 78 9.88 3.71 3.62
C ASP A 78 8.92 3.75 2.41
N VAL A 79 8.35 2.61 2.02
CA VAL A 79 7.28 2.53 1.02
C VAL A 79 6.07 3.37 1.45
N VAL A 80 5.66 3.25 2.71
CA VAL A 80 4.58 4.08 3.30
C VAL A 80 4.91 5.57 3.23
N ASP A 81 6.13 5.97 3.55
CA ASP A 81 6.56 7.37 3.52
C ASP A 81 6.60 7.95 2.10
N HIS A 82 6.92 7.12 1.10
CA HIS A 82 6.95 7.51 -0.31
C HIS A 82 5.58 7.50 -1.01
N CYS A 83 4.51 7.10 -0.33
CA CYS A 83 3.15 7.26 -0.84
C CYS A 83 2.61 8.68 -0.58
N TYR A 84 2.15 9.34 -1.65
CA TYR A 84 1.57 10.69 -1.62
C TYR A 84 0.03 10.72 -1.54
N LEU A 85 -0.64 9.57 -1.41
CA LEU A 85 -2.10 9.47 -1.31
C LEU A 85 -2.86 10.14 -2.47
N CYS A 86 -2.32 10.11 -3.68
CA CYS A 86 -2.90 10.76 -4.87
C CYS A 86 -3.88 9.89 -5.68
N ASP A 87 -4.12 8.65 -5.24
CA ASP A 87 -5.00 7.66 -5.90
C ASP A 87 -4.64 7.21 -7.33
N MET A 88 -3.57 7.73 -7.93
CA MET A 88 -3.22 7.42 -9.32
C MET A 88 -3.00 5.92 -9.58
N CYS A 89 -2.37 5.20 -8.67
CA CYS A 89 -2.15 3.75 -8.82
C CYS A 89 -3.46 2.96 -8.80
N TYR A 90 -4.37 3.33 -7.90
CA TYR A 90 -5.69 2.74 -7.74
C TYR A 90 -6.58 3.03 -8.96
N MET A 91 -6.63 4.29 -9.40
CA MET A 91 -7.53 4.71 -10.48
C MET A 91 -7.08 4.28 -11.88
N THR A 92 -5.76 4.14 -12.12
CA THR A 92 -5.25 4.08 -13.51
C THR A 92 -4.36 2.90 -13.85
N LYS A 93 -3.86 2.15 -12.87
CA LYS A 93 -2.87 1.06 -13.12
C LYS A 93 -3.20 -0.27 -12.48
N CYS A 94 -3.83 -0.26 -11.30
CA CYS A 94 -4.01 -1.48 -10.52
C CYS A 94 -5.17 -2.32 -11.11
N PRO A 95 -4.89 -3.54 -11.62
CA PRO A 95 -5.92 -4.38 -12.20
C PRO A 95 -6.80 -5.05 -11.13
N TYR A 96 -6.39 -4.96 -9.86
CA TYR A 96 -6.93 -5.73 -8.74
C TYR A 96 -7.72 -4.87 -7.73
N VAL A 97 -8.13 -3.67 -8.13
CA VAL A 97 -9.01 -2.81 -7.33
C VAL A 97 -10.43 -3.40 -7.22
N PRO A 98 -11.22 -3.03 -6.20
CA PRO A 98 -12.58 -3.54 -6.04
C PRO A 98 -13.44 -3.22 -7.27
N PRO A 99 -14.27 -4.17 -7.77
CA PRO A 99 -14.75 -5.37 -7.09
C PRO A 99 -13.88 -6.63 -7.30
N HIS A 100 -12.63 -6.52 -7.78
CA HIS A 100 -11.74 -7.68 -7.89
C HIS A 100 -11.61 -8.39 -6.53
N GLU A 101 -11.52 -9.73 -6.54
CA GLU A 101 -11.49 -10.56 -5.32
C GLU A 101 -10.34 -10.22 -4.36
N TRP A 102 -9.21 -9.76 -4.90
CA TRP A 102 -8.05 -9.32 -4.10
C TRP A 102 -8.22 -7.95 -3.45
N ASN A 103 -9.23 -7.17 -3.87
CA ASN A 103 -9.70 -5.96 -3.20
C ASN A 103 -8.56 -4.98 -2.83
N VAL A 104 -7.65 -4.70 -3.76
CA VAL A 104 -6.45 -3.89 -3.49
C VAL A 104 -6.81 -2.41 -3.49
N ASP A 105 -6.72 -1.77 -2.33
CA ASP A 105 -6.78 -0.30 -2.19
C ASP A 105 -5.49 0.19 -1.52
N PHE A 106 -4.44 0.32 -2.35
CA PHE A 106 -3.12 0.74 -1.88
C PHE A 106 -3.15 2.11 -1.19
N PRO A 107 -3.80 3.17 -1.73
CA PRO A 107 -3.89 4.44 -1.03
C PRO A 107 -4.55 4.36 0.35
N HIS A 108 -5.66 3.63 0.50
CA HIS A 108 -6.29 3.44 1.81
C HIS A 108 -5.40 2.68 2.79
N LEU A 109 -4.67 1.67 2.32
CA LEU A 109 -3.70 0.95 3.15
C LEU A 109 -2.56 1.87 3.61
N MET A 110 -2.04 2.72 2.73
CA MET A 110 -1.01 3.69 3.09
C MET A 110 -1.54 4.75 4.07
N LEU A 111 -2.79 5.19 3.91
CA LEU A 111 -3.46 6.08 4.86
C LEU A 111 -3.55 5.43 6.26
N ARG A 112 -3.98 4.16 6.34
CA ARG A 112 -4.00 3.39 7.59
C ARG A 112 -2.61 3.29 8.20
N ALA A 113 -1.58 2.98 7.40
CA ALA A 113 -0.21 2.87 7.88
C ALA A 113 0.31 4.19 8.46
N LYS A 114 0.06 5.32 7.78
CA LYS A 114 0.42 6.66 8.28
C LYS A 114 -0.34 7.01 9.56
N ALA A 115 -1.62 6.63 9.69
CA ALA A 115 -2.41 6.84 10.91
C ALA A 115 -1.84 6.05 12.11
N VAL A 116 -1.48 4.77 11.92
CA VAL A 116 -0.81 3.96 12.95
C VAL A 116 0.53 4.59 13.35
N LYS A 117 1.34 4.97 12.37
CA LYS A 117 2.64 5.64 12.61
C LYS A 117 2.47 6.94 13.40
N HIS A 118 1.43 7.71 13.10
CA HIS A 118 1.10 8.93 13.82
C HIS A 118 0.71 8.66 15.27
N GLN A 119 -0.16 7.68 15.53
CA GLN A 119 -0.56 7.32 16.90
C GLN A 119 0.62 6.86 17.76
N GLN A 120 1.61 6.22 17.15
CA GLN A 120 2.85 5.81 17.84
C GLN A 120 3.85 6.95 18.04
N GLY A 121 3.54 8.18 17.62
CA GLY A 121 4.44 9.34 17.70
C GLY A 121 5.61 9.30 16.71
N LYS A 122 5.61 8.37 15.75
CA LYS A 122 6.70 8.12 14.80
C LYS A 122 6.58 8.91 13.49
N THR A 123 5.67 9.88 13.42
CA THR A 123 5.57 10.81 12.27
C THR A 123 6.79 11.73 12.22
N ARG A 124 7.35 11.93 11.02
CA ARG A 124 8.47 12.87 10.83
C ARG A 124 8.02 14.29 11.15
N SER A 125 8.92 15.12 11.67
CA SER A 125 8.61 16.52 12.02
C SER A 125 8.06 17.31 10.84
N ARG A 126 8.58 17.08 9.63
CA ARG A 126 8.07 17.67 8.38
C ARG A 126 6.57 17.42 8.23
N ASP A 127 6.13 16.18 8.42
CA ASP A 127 4.74 15.78 8.19
C ASP A 127 3.80 16.37 9.26
N LYS A 128 4.32 16.64 10.47
CA LYS A 128 3.59 17.35 11.54
C LYS A 128 3.44 18.86 11.26
N ILE A 129 4.39 19.47 10.56
CA ILE A 129 4.42 20.93 10.30
C ILE A 129 3.59 21.29 9.05
N LEU A 130 3.51 20.40 8.06
CA LEU A 130 2.80 20.61 6.80
C LEU A 130 1.34 20.08 6.80
N SER A 131 0.82 19.63 7.96
CA SER A 131 -0.55 19.12 8.11
C SER A 131 -1.59 20.23 8.20
#